data_AF-S0IRW1-F1
#
_entry.id   AF-S0IRW1-F1
#
_cell.length_a   1.000
_cell.length_b   1.000
_cell.length_c   1.000
_cell.angle_alpha   90.00
_cell.angle_beta   90.00
_cell.angle_gamma   90.00
#
_symmetry.space_group_name_H-M   'P 1'
#
loop_
_entity.id
_entity.type
_entity.pdbx_description
1 polymer ?
#
loop_
_entity_poly.entity_id
_entity_poly.type
_entity_poly.pdbx_seq_one_letter_code
_entity_poly.pdbx_strand_id
1 'polypeptide(L)'
;MENYTFLQSMGRGRHPEGAGIADSSYCIFSAPVKEPVLHQRIFGDETSLTLELNYGEENLLNDLRLRQEGTNLVLEESSEGLFQTFLADKNIKYVGQAYMYALLFKIANLAELIEYSLKEMRALEDSLDNSIDNSGTYQILDFRRRYTEYGNQIIALKEIIARIDKGYYPIQMQNSYVLQGQVALDFRFLEERYELNKNTIIKDLDTYTSIINNNINRNTRLLTLVSLGAVALNFMFGSLLAVSPVIGIAGGVLIGGLTAGAAVYYRSDGSRRLTSHHDGHILSDSLEDKSADGSYSLEDRQKNSESPKDPDKDSAES
;
A
#
# COMPACT_ATOMS: atom_id res chain seq x y z
N MET A 1 11.06 42.06 9.42
CA MET A 1 11.75 40.84 9.89
C MET A 1 10.81 39.69 9.61
N GLU A 2 11.25 38.70 8.84
CA GLU A 2 10.53 37.43 8.73
C GLU A 2 10.73 36.68 10.05
N ASN A 3 9.65 36.29 10.71
CA ASN A 3 9.69 35.63 12.02
C ASN A 3 9.95 34.14 11.81
N TYR A 4 11.13 33.67 12.17
CA TYR A 4 11.49 32.26 12.11
C TYR A 4 11.01 31.53 13.37
N THR A 5 10.41 30.35 13.19
CA THR A 5 9.76 29.59 14.27
C THR A 5 10.67 28.56 14.94
N PHE A 6 11.73 28.13 14.24
CA PHE A 6 12.73 27.19 14.74
C PHE A 6 14.11 27.60 14.24
N LEU A 7 15.08 27.54 15.15
CA LEU A 7 16.47 27.88 14.89
C LEU A 7 17.36 26.75 15.41
N GLN A 8 18.20 26.21 14.54
CA GLN A 8 19.24 25.26 14.91
C GLN A 8 20.63 25.81 14.56
N SER A 9 21.47 26.03 15.58
CA SER A 9 22.86 26.43 15.36
C SER A 9 23.68 25.27 14.83
N MET A 10 24.40 25.48 13.72
CA MET A 10 25.32 24.52 13.16
C MET A 10 26.77 24.79 13.65
N GLY A 11 27.70 23.87 13.39
CA GLY A 11 29.08 23.94 13.89
C GLY A 11 29.84 25.20 13.44
N ARG A 12 30.67 25.77 14.35
CA ARG A 12 31.53 26.98 14.21
C ARG A 12 30.84 28.35 14.18
N GLY A 13 29.51 28.45 14.08
CA GLY A 13 28.78 29.72 14.22
C GLY A 13 28.20 29.90 15.63
N ARG A 14 28.32 31.11 16.20
CA ARG A 14 27.47 31.51 17.34
C ARG A 14 26.31 32.34 16.78
N HIS A 15 25.08 31.96 17.12
CA HIS A 15 23.90 32.75 16.81
C HIS A 15 23.39 33.43 18.09
N PRO A 16 23.39 34.77 18.14
CA PRO A 16 22.75 35.51 19.24
C PRO A 16 21.23 35.29 19.24
N GLU A 17 20.60 35.13 20.40
CA GLU A 17 19.14 35.08 20.48
C GLU A 17 18.52 36.35 19.86
N GLY A 18 17.68 36.18 18.83
CA GLY A 18 17.01 37.27 18.11
C GLY A 18 17.77 37.85 16.91
N ALA A 19 18.94 37.30 16.57
CA ALA A 19 19.67 37.69 15.35
C ALA A 19 18.91 37.22 14.09
N GLY A 20 18.85 38.07 13.06
CA GLY A 20 18.27 37.69 11.77
C GLY A 20 19.21 36.81 10.95
N ILE A 21 18.76 36.36 9.77
CA ILE A 21 19.60 35.66 8.79
C ILE A 21 20.88 36.45 8.48
N ALA A 22 20.79 37.78 8.34
CA ALA A 22 21.92 38.64 7.98
C ALA A 22 23.04 38.67 9.04
N ASP A 23 22.69 38.47 10.32
CA ASP A 23 23.61 38.52 11.45
C ASP A 23 24.12 37.12 11.84
N SER A 24 23.63 36.07 11.18
CA SER A 24 24.01 34.69 11.41
C SER A 24 25.02 34.21 10.38
N SER A 25 26.10 33.58 10.84
CA SER A 25 27.08 32.99 9.93
C SER A 25 26.76 31.54 9.54
N TYR A 26 26.03 30.77 10.37
CA TYR A 26 25.78 29.35 10.10
C TYR A 26 24.64 28.76 10.95
N CYS A 27 23.39 28.85 10.47
CA CYS A 27 22.18 28.33 11.15
C CYS A 27 21.13 27.81 10.18
N ILE A 28 20.22 26.98 10.71
CA ILE A 28 18.97 26.58 10.06
C ILE A 28 17.83 27.41 10.63
N PHE A 29 17.03 28.02 9.77
CA PHE A 29 15.86 28.83 10.12
C PHE A 29 14.60 28.19 9.57
N SER A 30 13.54 28.04 10.38
CA SER A 30 12.25 27.54 9.93
C SER A 30 11.27 28.67 9.63
N ALA A 31 10.56 28.56 8.52
CA ALA A 31 9.48 29.45 8.10
C ALA A 31 8.34 28.64 7.48
N PRO A 32 7.10 29.16 7.47
CA PRO A 32 6.01 28.50 6.75
C PRO A 32 6.23 28.55 5.23
N VAL A 33 5.88 27.46 4.54
CA VAL A 33 5.86 27.44 3.06
C VAL A 33 4.82 28.44 2.54
N LYS A 34 5.25 29.37 1.68
CA LYS A 34 4.36 30.37 1.06
C LYS A 34 3.72 29.86 -0.24
N GLU A 35 4.47 29.07 -1.01
CA GLU A 35 4.06 28.56 -2.32
C GLU A 35 4.18 27.04 -2.35
N PRO A 36 3.14 26.31 -2.81
CA PRO A 36 3.12 24.85 -2.77
C PRO A 36 4.21 24.24 -3.65
N VAL A 37 4.79 23.13 -3.18
CA VAL A 37 5.79 22.37 -3.93
C VAL A 37 5.09 21.40 -4.87
N LEU A 38 5.09 21.75 -6.16
CA LEU A 38 4.42 20.94 -7.18
C LEU A 38 5.27 19.76 -7.68
N HIS A 39 6.59 19.86 -7.58
CA HIS A 39 7.50 18.86 -8.14
C HIS A 39 8.74 18.69 -7.26
N GLN A 40 9.25 17.47 -7.20
CA GLN A 40 10.53 17.19 -6.54
C GLN A 40 11.67 17.63 -7.45
N ARG A 41 12.50 18.56 -6.98
CA ARG A 41 13.63 19.06 -7.76
C ARG A 41 14.71 19.67 -6.88
N ILE A 42 15.91 19.70 -7.43
CA ILE A 42 17.03 20.47 -6.91
C ILE A 42 17.50 21.44 -7.99
N PHE A 43 17.71 22.69 -7.63
CA PHE A 43 18.19 23.72 -8.55
C PHE A 43 18.93 24.82 -7.81
N GLY A 44 19.79 25.53 -8.52
CA GLY A 44 20.69 26.51 -7.93
C GLY A 44 22.09 26.50 -8.52
N ASP A 45 22.96 27.30 -7.93
CA ASP A 45 24.37 27.43 -8.22
C ASP A 45 25.22 27.23 -6.96
N GLU A 46 26.47 27.71 -6.96
CA GLU A 46 27.39 27.55 -5.83
C GLU A 46 26.99 28.34 -4.58
N THR A 47 26.15 29.35 -4.75
CA THR A 47 25.81 30.34 -3.71
C THR A 47 24.35 30.26 -3.27
N SER A 48 23.50 29.70 -4.11
CA SER A 48 22.07 29.53 -3.89
C SER A 48 21.69 28.11 -4.30
N LEU A 49 21.20 27.30 -3.37
CA LEU A 49 20.74 25.94 -3.64
C LEU A 49 19.35 25.82 -3.07
N THR A 50 18.42 25.27 -3.84
CA THR A 50 17.07 24.99 -3.39
C THR A 50 16.72 23.54 -3.69
N LEU A 51 16.29 22.82 -2.65
CA LEU A 51 15.73 21.48 -2.74
C LEU A 51 14.26 21.56 -2.37
N GLU A 52 13.40 21.13 -3.28
CA GLU A 52 11.96 21.05 -3.09
C GLU A 52 11.53 19.59 -3.11
N LEU A 53 10.79 19.18 -2.08
CA LEU A 53 10.29 17.82 -1.88
C LEU A 53 8.84 17.90 -1.38
N ASN A 54 8.04 16.90 -1.75
CA ASN A 54 6.75 16.63 -1.12
C ASN A 54 6.81 15.27 -0.43
N TYR A 55 5.99 15.03 0.58
CA TYR A 55 5.94 13.74 1.28
C TYR A 55 4.56 13.52 1.91
N GLY A 56 4.28 12.28 2.31
CA GLY A 56 2.95 11.85 2.72
C GLY A 56 2.10 11.36 1.54
N GLU A 57 0.82 11.09 1.80
CA GLU A 57 -0.12 10.51 0.84
C GLU A 57 -1.40 11.34 0.80
N GLU A 58 -1.91 11.58 -0.41
CA GLU A 58 -3.20 12.24 -0.71
C GLU A 58 -3.56 13.43 0.21
N ASN A 59 -4.39 13.18 1.22
CA ASN A 59 -4.97 14.18 2.12
C ASN A 59 -3.99 14.66 3.20
N LEU A 60 -2.83 14.02 3.33
CA LEU A 60 -1.75 14.36 4.27
C LEU A 60 -0.46 14.72 3.51
N LEU A 61 -0.61 15.26 2.30
CA LEU A 61 0.53 15.69 1.49
C LEU A 61 1.14 16.97 2.10
N ASN A 62 2.41 16.88 2.44
CA ASN A 62 3.19 17.94 3.06
C ASN A 62 4.33 18.36 2.15
N ASP A 63 4.68 19.64 2.21
CA ASP A 63 5.73 20.26 1.42
C ASP A 63 6.94 20.58 2.29
N LEU A 64 8.11 20.35 1.70
CA LEU A 64 9.41 20.63 2.28
C LEU A 64 10.26 21.37 1.24
N ARG A 65 10.74 22.56 1.60
CA ARG A 65 11.72 23.30 0.81
C ARG A 65 12.91 23.66 1.69
N LEU A 66 14.10 23.28 1.25
CA LEU A 66 15.37 23.74 1.81
C LEU A 66 16.01 24.72 0.84
N ARG A 67 16.28 25.94 1.29
CA ARG A 67 16.92 26.99 0.49
C ARG A 67 18.16 27.53 1.20
N GLN A 68 19.29 27.50 0.52
CA GLN A 68 20.52 28.10 1.01
C GLN A 68 20.51 29.61 0.75
N GLU A 69 20.63 30.38 1.82
CA GLU A 69 20.72 31.84 1.82
C GLU A 69 22.09 32.25 2.36
N GLY A 70 23.03 32.48 1.45
CA GLY A 70 24.43 32.69 1.79
C GLY A 70 25.03 31.46 2.47
N THR A 71 25.42 31.61 3.73
CA THR A 71 25.98 30.53 4.55
C THR A 71 24.95 29.88 5.48
N ASN A 72 23.71 30.37 5.49
CA ASN A 72 22.62 29.82 6.29
C ASN A 72 21.68 28.97 5.43
N LEU A 73 20.84 28.19 6.11
CA LEU A 73 19.80 27.38 5.49
C LEU A 73 18.43 27.85 5.97
N VAL A 74 17.50 28.05 5.05
CA VAL A 74 16.09 28.28 5.33
C VAL A 74 15.34 26.99 5.05
N LEU A 75 14.72 26.44 6.08
CA LEU A 75 13.75 25.36 6.04
C LEU A 75 12.36 25.98 5.93
N GLU A 76 11.68 25.71 4.84
CA GLU A 76 10.27 26.01 4.66
C GLU A 76 9.49 24.70 4.71
N GLU A 77 8.55 24.59 5.65
CA GLU A 77 7.73 23.38 5.80
C GLU A 77 6.22 23.70 5.94
N SER A 78 5.37 22.78 5.49
CA SER A 78 3.93 22.78 5.79
C SER A 78 3.66 22.78 7.30
N SER A 79 2.49 23.29 7.71
CA SER A 79 2.12 23.43 9.13
C SER A 79 2.04 22.10 9.89
N GLU A 80 1.66 21.02 9.20
CA GLU A 80 1.57 19.66 9.74
C GLU A 80 2.83 18.83 9.48
N GLY A 81 3.92 19.50 9.08
CA GLY A 81 5.13 18.81 8.68
C GLY A 81 5.89 18.14 9.82
N LEU A 82 6.60 17.08 9.48
CA LEU A 82 7.36 16.21 10.39
C LEU A 82 8.87 16.34 10.22
N PHE A 83 9.35 17.02 9.16
CA PHE A 83 10.77 17.11 8.86
C PHE A 83 11.51 17.94 9.91
N GLN A 84 10.95 19.07 10.36
CA GLN A 84 11.55 19.86 11.44
C GLN A 84 11.79 19.02 12.69
N THR A 85 10.82 18.20 13.09
CA THR A 85 10.92 17.28 14.23
C THR A 85 11.97 16.19 13.97
N PHE A 86 11.97 15.59 12.78
CA PHE A 86 12.98 14.62 12.36
C PHE A 86 14.41 15.18 12.43
N LEU A 87 14.56 16.46 12.11
CA LEU A 87 15.84 17.16 12.07
C LEU A 87 16.38 17.53 13.46
N ALA A 88 15.49 17.78 14.42
CA ALA A 88 15.84 18.18 15.78
C ALA A 88 16.76 17.17 16.49
N ASP A 89 16.57 15.87 16.20
CA ASP A 89 17.38 14.79 16.77
C ASP A 89 18.70 14.56 16.02
N LYS A 90 19.01 15.34 14.96
CA LYS A 90 20.21 15.17 14.15
C LYS A 90 21.29 16.19 14.54
N ASN A 91 22.53 15.70 14.65
CA ASN A 91 23.69 16.57 14.87
C ASN A 91 24.17 17.14 13.52
N ILE A 92 23.63 18.30 13.15
CA ILE A 92 23.94 18.95 11.88
C ILE A 92 25.07 19.94 12.09
N LYS A 93 26.22 19.60 11.52
CA LYS A 93 27.41 20.45 11.52
C LYS A 93 27.58 21.20 10.23
N TYR A 94 26.94 20.76 9.15
CA TYR A 94 27.06 21.40 7.85
C TYR A 94 25.73 21.46 7.08
N VAL A 95 25.51 22.52 6.30
CA VAL A 95 24.35 22.71 5.41
C VAL A 95 24.14 21.50 4.51
N GLY A 96 25.22 20.93 3.96
CA GLY A 96 25.15 19.73 3.14
C GLY A 96 24.53 18.53 3.83
N GLN A 97 24.71 18.40 5.14
CA GLN A 97 24.12 17.31 5.92
C GLN A 97 22.60 17.47 6.02
N ALA A 98 22.08 18.70 6.14
CA ALA A 98 20.64 18.96 6.14
C ALA A 98 19.98 18.55 4.81
N TYR A 99 20.63 18.84 3.67
CA TYR A 99 20.18 18.35 2.36
C TYR A 99 20.18 16.81 2.28
N MET A 100 21.23 16.15 2.78
CA MET A 100 21.26 14.68 2.81
C MET A 100 20.16 14.11 3.72
N TYR A 101 19.91 14.72 4.88
CA TYR A 101 18.84 14.31 5.78
C TYR A 101 17.45 14.49 5.17
N ALA A 102 17.22 15.54 4.38
CA ALA A 102 15.97 15.72 3.63
C ALA A 102 15.76 14.59 2.61
N LEU A 103 16.82 14.19 1.90
CA LEU A 103 16.74 13.06 0.97
C LEU A 103 16.48 11.74 1.70
N LEU A 104 17.17 11.47 2.82
CA LEU A 104 16.92 10.27 3.64
C LEU A 104 15.49 10.24 4.17
N PHE A 105 14.99 11.37 4.65
CA PHE A 105 13.61 11.50 5.13
C PHE A 105 12.61 11.15 4.01
N LYS A 106 12.83 11.69 2.81
CA LYS A 106 11.97 11.41 1.67
C LYS A 106 12.06 9.96 1.19
N ILE A 107 13.26 9.38 1.17
CA ILE A 107 13.47 7.96 0.83
C ILE A 107 12.74 7.06 1.82
N ALA A 108 12.84 7.34 3.12
CA ALA A 108 12.14 6.59 4.15
C ALA A 108 10.61 6.69 4.00
N ASN A 109 10.08 7.88 3.74
CA ASN A 109 8.66 8.07 3.46
C ASN A 109 8.18 7.23 2.26
N LEU A 110 8.91 7.25 1.14
CA LEU A 110 8.55 6.45 -0.03
C LEU A 110 8.66 4.95 0.22
N ALA A 111 9.67 4.52 0.99
CA ALA A 111 9.83 3.11 1.36
C ALA A 111 8.60 2.61 2.14
N GLU A 112 8.11 3.40 3.09
CA GLU A 112 6.91 3.08 3.87
C GLU A 112 5.65 3.03 3.00
N LEU A 113 5.46 4.01 2.11
CA LEU A 113 4.32 4.03 1.18
C LEU A 113 4.31 2.79 0.25
N ILE A 114 5.48 2.41 -0.27
CA ILE A 114 5.61 1.23 -1.13
C ILE A 114 5.34 -0.05 -0.33
N GLU A 115 5.83 -0.16 0.90
CA GLU A 115 5.54 -1.31 1.76
C GLU A 115 4.06 -1.40 2.12
N TYR A 116 3.42 -0.27 2.43
CA TYR A 116 2.00 -0.20 2.72
C TYR A 116 1.15 -0.55 1.49
N SER A 117 1.55 -0.13 0.29
CA SER A 117 0.83 -0.42 -0.94
C SER A 117 0.70 -1.93 -1.23
N LEU A 118 1.65 -2.75 -0.79
CA LEU A 118 1.54 -4.21 -0.88
C LEU A 118 0.41 -4.78 0.00
N LYS A 119 0.22 -4.20 1.18
CA LYS A 119 -0.88 -4.59 2.08
C LYS A 119 -2.21 -4.12 1.53
N GLU A 120 -2.25 -2.90 1.00
CA GLU A 120 -3.43 -2.35 0.36
C GLU A 120 -3.84 -3.14 -0.88
N MET A 121 -2.87 -3.59 -1.69
CA MET A 121 -3.12 -4.45 -2.84
C MET A 121 -3.80 -5.77 -2.44
N ARG A 122 -3.38 -6.41 -1.34
CA ARG A 122 -4.02 -7.63 -0.84
C ARG A 122 -5.44 -7.36 -0.35
N ALA A 123 -5.64 -6.26 0.38
CA ALA A 123 -6.97 -5.86 0.81
C ALA A 123 -7.89 -5.54 -0.38
N LEU A 124 -7.32 -4.97 -1.44
CA LEU A 124 -7.99 -4.73 -2.71
C LEU A 124 -8.38 -6.06 -3.37
N GLU A 125 -7.45 -7.01 -3.49
CA GLU A 125 -7.72 -8.38 -3.97
C GLU A 125 -8.87 -9.04 -3.19
N ASP A 126 -8.80 -9.06 -1.85
CA ASP A 126 -9.84 -9.64 -1.00
C ASP A 126 -11.20 -8.95 -1.21
N SER A 127 -11.20 -7.63 -1.35
CA SER A 127 -12.43 -6.85 -1.62
C SER A 127 -13.02 -7.19 -2.99
N LEU A 128 -12.17 -7.35 -4.01
CA LEU A 128 -12.61 -7.68 -5.37
C LEU A 128 -13.17 -9.09 -5.48
N ASP A 129 -12.58 -10.06 -4.79
CA ASP A 129 -13.11 -11.43 -4.74
C ASP A 129 -14.50 -11.47 -4.11
N ASN A 130 -14.77 -10.56 -3.17
CA ASN A 130 -16.04 -10.47 -2.45
C ASN A 130 -17.08 -9.53 -3.10
N SER A 131 -16.70 -8.69 -4.07
CA SER A 131 -17.59 -7.69 -4.69
C SER A 131 -17.82 -7.95 -6.19
N ILE A 132 -19.09 -8.11 -6.56
CA ILE A 132 -19.55 -8.29 -7.97
C ILE A 132 -20.12 -6.96 -8.48
N ASP A 133 -19.46 -5.83 -8.23
CA ASP A 133 -19.91 -4.52 -8.68
C ASP A 133 -18.80 -3.71 -9.36
N ASN A 134 -19.17 -2.59 -9.98
CA ASN A 134 -18.23 -1.74 -10.72
C ASN A 134 -17.27 -0.94 -9.80
N SER A 135 -17.40 -1.07 -8.47
CA SER A 135 -16.54 -0.33 -7.54
C SER A 135 -15.10 -0.83 -7.58
N GLY A 136 -14.90 -2.14 -7.81
CA GLY A 136 -13.57 -2.74 -7.94
C GLY A 136 -12.75 -2.17 -9.10
N THR A 137 -13.38 -1.78 -10.22
CA THR A 137 -12.66 -1.16 -11.34
C THR A 137 -12.10 0.22 -10.98
N TYR A 138 -12.88 1.05 -10.28
CA TYR A 138 -12.40 2.37 -9.85
C TYR A 138 -11.28 2.26 -8.81
N GLN A 139 -11.40 1.32 -7.87
CA GLN A 139 -10.36 1.08 -6.86
C GLN A 139 -9.04 0.60 -7.48
N ILE A 140 -9.09 -0.30 -8.48
CA ILE A 140 -7.92 -0.71 -9.27
C ILE A 140 -7.25 0.48 -9.96
N LEU A 141 -8.05 1.33 -10.63
CA LEU A 141 -7.52 2.46 -11.38
C LEU A 141 -6.88 3.50 -10.46
N ASP A 142 -7.49 3.74 -9.31
CA ASP A 142 -6.99 4.69 -8.32
C ASP A 142 -5.69 4.19 -7.67
N PHE A 143 -5.66 2.92 -7.27
CA PHE A 143 -4.44 2.27 -6.80
C PHE A 143 -3.32 2.34 -7.85
N ARG A 144 -3.62 2.02 -9.12
CA ARG A 144 -2.65 2.12 -10.22
C ARG A 144 -2.10 3.53 -10.37
N ARG A 145 -2.97 4.55 -10.27
CA ARG A 145 -2.58 5.96 -10.38
C ARG A 145 -1.64 6.36 -9.25
N ARG A 146 -1.97 6.04 -8.00
CA ARG A 146 -1.12 6.30 -6.83
C ARG A 146 0.23 5.60 -6.94
N TYR A 147 0.22 4.32 -7.28
CA TYR A 147 1.46 3.54 -7.40
C TYR A 147 2.36 4.04 -8.54
N THR A 148 1.78 4.50 -9.65
CA THR A 148 2.52 5.15 -10.73
C THR A 148 3.16 6.47 -10.27
N GLU A 149 2.45 7.23 -9.42
CA GLU A 149 2.97 8.48 -8.87
C GLU A 149 4.19 8.24 -7.97
N TYR A 150 4.22 7.16 -7.18
CA TYR A 150 5.43 6.77 -6.45
C TYR A 150 6.63 6.53 -7.38
N GLY A 151 6.39 5.93 -8.55
CA GLY A 151 7.41 5.80 -9.60
C GLY A 151 7.94 7.13 -10.13
N ASN A 152 7.05 8.09 -10.39
CA ASN A 152 7.45 9.44 -10.82
C ASN A 152 8.35 10.11 -9.78
N GLN A 153 8.01 9.96 -8.51
CA GLN A 153 8.79 10.51 -7.39
C GLN A 153 10.16 9.84 -7.26
N ILE A 154 10.25 8.52 -7.44
CA ILE A 154 11.52 7.78 -7.44
C ILE A 154 12.43 8.25 -8.58
N ILE A 155 11.87 8.47 -9.78
CA ILE A 155 12.63 8.98 -10.92
C ILE A 155 13.18 10.38 -10.63
N ALA A 156 12.36 11.26 -10.06
CA ALA A 156 12.80 12.60 -9.67
C ALA A 156 13.92 12.57 -8.62
N LEU A 157 13.80 11.71 -7.59
CA LEU A 157 14.85 11.51 -6.60
C LEU A 157 16.14 10.95 -7.21
N LYS A 158 16.02 10.00 -8.14
CA LYS A 158 17.17 9.47 -8.88
C LYS A 158 17.93 10.58 -9.58
N GLU A 159 17.20 11.48 -10.24
CA GLU A 159 17.79 12.62 -10.93
C GLU A 159 18.48 13.58 -9.95
N ILE A 160 17.83 13.91 -8.82
CA ILE A 160 18.41 14.77 -7.77
C ILE A 160 19.71 14.16 -7.24
N ILE A 161 19.69 12.88 -6.85
CA ILE A 161 20.85 12.16 -6.31
C ILE A 161 21.96 12.07 -7.35
N ALA A 162 21.64 11.76 -8.61
CA ALA A 162 22.64 11.70 -9.68
C ALA A 162 23.28 13.07 -9.96
N ARG A 163 22.52 14.16 -9.85
CA ARG A 163 23.08 15.52 -10.02
C ARG A 163 24.01 15.90 -8.87
N ILE A 164 23.66 15.51 -7.65
CA ILE A 164 24.50 15.66 -6.46
C ILE A 164 25.79 14.86 -6.63
N ASP A 165 25.70 13.59 -7.03
CA ASP A 165 26.86 12.69 -7.20
C ASP A 165 27.84 13.19 -8.26
N LYS A 166 27.32 13.73 -9.38
CA LYS A 166 28.14 14.37 -10.43
C LYS A 166 28.80 15.69 -10.01
N GLY A 167 28.46 16.20 -8.83
CA GLY A 167 29.01 17.46 -8.32
C GLY A 167 28.45 18.71 -9.00
N TYR A 168 27.25 18.65 -9.60
CA TYR A 168 26.63 19.86 -10.19
C TYR A 168 26.30 20.94 -9.16
N TYR A 169 26.22 20.56 -7.89
CA TYR A 169 26.04 21.49 -6.78
C TYR A 169 27.21 21.32 -5.81
N PRO A 170 27.97 22.38 -5.51
CA PRO A 170 29.03 22.33 -4.50
C PRO A 170 28.39 22.37 -3.12
N ILE A 171 27.63 21.33 -2.81
CA ILE A 171 27.37 20.95 -1.43
C ILE A 171 28.75 20.82 -0.76
N GLN A 172 28.91 21.18 0.51
CA GLN A 172 30.16 20.95 1.24
C GLN A 172 30.38 19.42 1.43
N MET A 173 30.68 18.73 0.32
CA MET A 173 30.70 17.29 0.14
C MET A 173 31.78 16.66 1.00
N GLN A 174 32.90 17.37 1.20
CA GLN A 174 34.01 16.97 2.07
C GLN A 174 33.58 16.55 3.47
N ASN A 175 32.49 17.11 3.99
CA ASN A 175 31.98 16.80 5.33
C ASN A 175 30.67 16.00 5.35
N SER A 176 30.18 15.58 4.17
CA SER A 176 28.88 14.91 4.01
C SER A 176 28.96 13.59 3.21
N TYR A 177 30.15 13.16 2.75
CA TYR A 177 30.31 11.95 1.94
C TYR A 177 29.73 10.67 2.55
N VAL A 178 29.82 10.49 3.87
CA VAL A 178 29.23 9.32 4.55
C VAL A 178 27.71 9.33 4.42
N LEU A 179 27.06 10.48 4.64
CA LEU A 179 25.62 10.62 4.48
C LEU A 179 25.20 10.51 3.02
N GLN A 180 26.01 11.01 2.09
CA GLN A 180 25.76 10.83 0.66
C GLN A 180 25.81 9.34 0.27
N GLY A 181 26.79 8.58 0.79
CA GLY A 181 26.86 7.14 0.60
C GLY A 181 25.62 6.42 1.16
N GLN A 182 25.15 6.82 2.34
CA GLN A 182 23.92 6.31 2.94
C GLN A 182 22.69 6.59 2.05
N VAL A 183 22.54 7.84 1.58
CA VAL A 183 21.46 8.23 0.65
C VAL A 183 21.48 7.36 -0.60
N ALA A 184 22.65 7.17 -1.21
CA ALA A 184 22.78 6.36 -2.41
C ALA A 184 22.40 4.89 -2.19
N LEU A 185 22.82 4.31 -1.05
CA LEU A 185 22.47 2.93 -0.69
C LEU A 185 20.98 2.76 -0.40
N ASP A 186 20.41 3.62 0.44
CA ASP A 186 18.99 3.55 0.82
C ASP A 186 18.09 3.79 -0.39
N PHE A 187 18.46 4.72 -1.28
CA PHE A 187 17.76 4.94 -2.53
C PHE A 187 17.82 3.70 -3.43
N ARG A 188 18.96 3.03 -3.53
CA ARG A 188 19.09 1.81 -4.33
C ARG A 188 18.18 0.70 -3.81
N PHE A 189 18.12 0.49 -2.49
CA PHE A 189 17.20 -0.48 -1.90
C PHE A 189 15.74 -0.12 -2.17
N LEU A 190 15.39 1.17 -2.10
CA LEU A 190 14.05 1.65 -2.45
C LEU A 190 13.72 1.36 -3.92
N GLU A 191 14.62 1.69 -4.84
CA GLU A 191 14.44 1.49 -6.29
C GLU A 191 14.28 0.00 -6.62
N GLU A 192 15.14 -0.86 -6.08
CA GLU A 192 15.06 -2.31 -6.28
C GLU A 192 13.73 -2.88 -5.75
N ARG A 193 13.29 -2.46 -4.56
CA ARG A 193 11.98 -2.86 -4.01
C ARG A 193 10.81 -2.40 -4.86
N TYR A 194 10.84 -1.14 -5.32
CA TYR A 194 9.78 -0.60 -6.17
C TYR A 194 9.65 -1.37 -7.48
N GLU A 195 10.76 -1.65 -8.17
CA GLU A 195 10.74 -2.39 -9.45
C GLU A 195 10.30 -3.84 -9.27
N LEU A 196 10.70 -4.51 -8.18
CA LEU A 196 10.20 -5.85 -7.85
C LEU A 196 8.67 -5.84 -7.63
N ASN A 197 8.18 -4.91 -6.83
CA ASN A 197 6.76 -4.80 -6.50
C ASN A 197 5.91 -4.38 -7.70
N LYS A 198 6.41 -3.46 -8.51
CA LYS A 198 5.73 -2.93 -9.71
C LYS A 198 5.33 -4.04 -10.67
N ASN A 199 6.22 -5.01 -10.90
CA ASN A 199 5.93 -6.11 -11.82
C ASN A 199 4.81 -7.03 -11.30
N THR A 200 4.78 -7.30 -10.00
CA THR A 200 3.72 -8.07 -9.33
C THR A 200 2.40 -7.30 -9.38
N ILE A 201 2.43 -6.04 -8.91
CA ILE A 201 1.27 -5.15 -8.84
C ILE A 201 0.59 -4.99 -10.21
N ILE A 202 1.35 -4.65 -11.26
CA ILE A 202 0.77 -4.41 -12.58
C ILE A 202 0.11 -5.67 -13.13
N LYS A 203 0.78 -6.82 -13.00
CA LYS A 203 0.27 -8.10 -13.52
C LYS A 203 -1.03 -8.52 -12.83
N ASP A 204 -1.09 -8.34 -11.52
CA ASP A 204 -2.26 -8.71 -10.74
C ASP A 204 -3.42 -7.76 -11.03
N LEU A 205 -3.17 -6.45 -11.13
CA LEU A 205 -4.20 -5.46 -11.54
C LEU A 205 -4.80 -5.77 -12.92
N ASP A 206 -3.98 -6.15 -13.90
CA ASP A 206 -4.46 -6.56 -15.23
C ASP A 206 -5.33 -7.82 -15.16
N THR A 207 -4.96 -8.76 -14.28
CA THR A 207 -5.71 -9.99 -14.03
C THR A 207 -7.08 -9.69 -13.41
N TYR A 208 -7.12 -8.89 -12.35
CA TYR A 208 -8.39 -8.51 -11.71
C TYR A 208 -9.30 -7.69 -12.62
N THR A 209 -8.72 -6.78 -13.42
CA THR A 209 -9.49 -6.03 -14.43
C THR A 209 -10.18 -6.98 -15.42
N SER A 210 -9.48 -8.04 -15.84
CA SER A 210 -10.05 -9.08 -16.72
C SER A 210 -11.16 -9.89 -16.03
N ILE A 211 -10.97 -10.29 -14.77
CA ILE A 211 -11.96 -11.02 -13.98
C ILE A 211 -13.24 -10.20 -13.83
N ILE A 212 -13.13 -8.92 -13.42
CA ILE A 212 -14.29 -8.03 -13.27
C ILE A 212 -15.02 -7.87 -14.60
N ASN A 213 -14.30 -7.57 -15.69
CA ASN A 213 -14.91 -7.39 -17.01
C ASN A 213 -15.65 -8.63 -17.51
N ASN A 214 -15.07 -9.82 -17.30
CA ASN A 214 -15.71 -11.08 -17.68
C ASN A 214 -17.01 -11.32 -16.88
N ASN A 215 -16.99 -11.02 -15.57
CA ASN A 215 -18.15 -11.18 -14.70
C ASN A 215 -19.28 -10.19 -15.07
N ILE A 216 -18.95 -8.92 -15.32
CA ILE A 216 -19.90 -7.90 -15.82
C ILE A 216 -20.54 -8.36 -17.14
N ASN A 217 -19.73 -8.87 -18.08
CA ASN A 217 -20.24 -9.34 -19.36
C ASN A 217 -21.19 -10.55 -19.20
N ARG A 218 -20.84 -11.49 -18.31
CA ARG A 218 -21.70 -12.64 -17.98
C ARG A 218 -23.04 -12.19 -17.38
N ASN A 219 -23.02 -11.27 -16.43
CA ASN A 219 -24.24 -10.76 -15.79
C ASN A 219 -25.10 -9.95 -16.78
N THR A 220 -24.47 -9.15 -17.65
CA THR A 220 -25.16 -8.42 -18.71
C THR A 220 -25.84 -9.37 -19.69
N ARG A 221 -25.15 -10.46 -20.06
CA ARG A 221 -25.70 -11.53 -20.92
C ARG A 221 -26.89 -12.25 -20.28
N LEU A 222 -26.81 -12.54 -18.97
CA LEU A 222 -27.91 -13.12 -18.22
C LEU A 222 -29.12 -12.18 -18.19
N LEU A 223 -28.89 -10.90 -17.90
CA LEU A 223 -29.95 -9.90 -17.88
C LEU A 223 -30.62 -9.74 -19.24
N THR A 224 -29.84 -9.74 -20.33
CA THR A 224 -30.40 -9.68 -21.70
C THR A 224 -31.18 -10.92 -22.07
N LEU A 225 -30.74 -12.12 -21.65
CA LEU A 225 -31.51 -13.35 -21.86
C LEU A 225 -32.83 -13.33 -21.08
N VAL A 226 -32.80 -12.91 -19.82
CA VAL A 226 -34.00 -12.80 -18.97
C VAL A 226 -34.96 -11.74 -19.54
N SER A 227 -34.47 -10.58 -19.93
CA SER A 227 -35.30 -9.52 -20.50
C SER A 227 -35.90 -9.92 -21.86
N LEU A 228 -35.11 -10.56 -22.73
CA LEU A 228 -35.61 -11.06 -24.01
C LEU A 228 -36.69 -12.12 -23.81
N GLY A 229 -36.49 -13.07 -22.89
CA GLY A 229 -37.50 -14.07 -22.53
C GLY A 229 -38.78 -13.42 -21.99
N ALA A 230 -38.65 -12.45 -21.10
CA ALA A 230 -39.78 -11.73 -20.53
C ALA A 230 -40.55 -10.91 -21.60
N VAL A 231 -39.85 -10.23 -22.50
CA VAL A 231 -40.47 -9.48 -23.62
C VAL A 231 -41.19 -10.43 -24.58
N ALA A 232 -40.58 -11.55 -24.94
CA ALA A 232 -41.19 -12.55 -25.81
C ALA A 232 -42.46 -13.15 -25.18
N LEU A 233 -42.41 -13.51 -23.89
CA LEU A 233 -43.57 -14.02 -23.16
C LEU A 233 -44.67 -12.96 -23.07
N ASN A 234 -44.33 -11.72 -22.72
CA ASN A 234 -45.30 -10.62 -22.66
C ASN A 234 -45.97 -10.38 -24.02
N PHE A 235 -45.24 -10.48 -25.12
CA PHE A 235 -45.80 -10.35 -26.47
C PHE A 235 -46.74 -11.52 -26.82
N MET A 236 -46.35 -12.76 -26.49
CA MET A 236 -47.21 -13.93 -26.68
C MET A 236 -48.50 -13.84 -25.86
N PHE A 237 -48.43 -13.45 -24.58
CA PHE A 237 -49.63 -13.32 -23.74
C PHE A 237 -50.49 -12.10 -24.12
N GLY A 238 -49.87 -10.98 -24.49
CA GLY A 238 -50.58 -9.80 -24.98
C GLY A 238 -51.33 -10.07 -26.28
N SER A 239 -50.71 -10.79 -27.22
CA SER A 239 -51.36 -11.25 -28.45
C SER A 239 -52.45 -12.29 -28.17
N LEU A 240 -52.25 -13.20 -27.22
CA LEU A 240 -53.26 -14.20 -26.82
C LEU A 240 -54.48 -13.55 -26.15
N LEU A 241 -54.29 -12.53 -25.31
CA LEU A 241 -55.36 -11.74 -24.71
C LEU A 241 -56.18 -10.99 -25.77
N ALA A 242 -55.55 -10.50 -26.83
CA ALA A 242 -56.22 -9.80 -27.92
C ALA A 242 -57.10 -10.73 -28.78
N VAL A 243 -56.73 -12.02 -28.90
CA VAL A 243 -57.48 -13.01 -29.69
C VAL A 243 -58.50 -13.78 -28.85
N SER A 244 -58.20 -14.07 -27.58
CA SER A 244 -59.11 -14.72 -26.64
C SER A 244 -58.84 -14.26 -25.18
N PRO A 245 -59.67 -13.34 -24.66
CA PRO A 245 -59.47 -12.77 -23.33
C PRO A 245 -59.47 -13.82 -22.21
N VAL A 246 -60.32 -14.85 -22.32
CA VAL A 246 -60.46 -15.91 -21.30
C VAL A 246 -59.20 -16.78 -21.23
N ILE A 247 -58.62 -17.14 -22.37
CA ILE A 247 -57.41 -17.99 -22.43
C ILE A 247 -56.18 -17.17 -21.99
N GLY A 248 -56.08 -15.91 -22.39
CA GLY A 248 -55.01 -15.02 -21.96
C GLY A 248 -55.00 -14.76 -20.45
N ILE A 249 -56.18 -14.58 -19.83
CA ILE A 249 -56.30 -14.41 -18.37
C ILE A 249 -55.93 -15.72 -17.65
N ALA A 250 -56.43 -16.88 -18.10
CA ALA A 250 -56.10 -18.17 -17.50
C ALA A 250 -54.60 -18.51 -17.59
N GLY A 251 -53.98 -18.23 -18.73
CA GLY A 251 -52.54 -18.42 -18.93
C GLY A 251 -51.66 -17.47 -18.10
N GLY A 252 -52.06 -16.20 -18.00
CA GLY A 252 -51.37 -15.22 -17.15
C GLY A 252 -51.43 -15.54 -15.66
N VAL A 253 -52.59 -16.02 -15.17
CA VAL A 253 -52.78 -16.44 -13.77
C VAL A 253 -51.97 -17.69 -13.43
N LEU A 254 -51.84 -18.66 -14.33
CA LEU A 254 -51.03 -19.87 -14.10
C LEU A 254 -49.54 -19.54 -13.95
N ILE A 255 -49.00 -18.65 -14.78
CA ILE A 255 -47.60 -18.25 -14.70
C ILE A 255 -47.36 -17.31 -13.52
N GLY A 256 -48.27 -16.38 -13.24
CA GLY A 256 -48.22 -15.54 -12.02
C GLY A 256 -48.26 -16.38 -10.74
N GLY A 257 -49.06 -17.45 -10.72
CA GLY A 257 -49.14 -18.40 -9.62
C GLY A 257 -47.87 -19.25 -9.46
N LEU A 258 -47.30 -19.75 -10.56
CA LEU A 258 -46.04 -20.52 -10.54
C LEU A 258 -44.83 -19.67 -10.14
N THR A 259 -44.76 -18.42 -10.60
CA THR A 259 -43.67 -17.49 -10.25
C THR A 259 -43.76 -17.01 -8.79
N ALA A 260 -44.96 -16.72 -8.29
CA ALA A 260 -45.17 -16.43 -6.86
C ALA A 260 -44.87 -17.67 -5.98
N GLY A 261 -45.26 -18.87 -6.42
CA GLY A 261 -44.96 -20.13 -5.73
C GLY A 261 -43.46 -20.42 -5.67
N ALA A 262 -42.73 -20.22 -6.78
CA ALA A 262 -41.29 -20.38 -6.83
C ALA A 262 -40.54 -19.34 -5.97
N ALA A 263 -41.01 -18.09 -5.94
CA ALA A 263 -40.43 -17.04 -5.08
C ALA A 263 -40.60 -17.34 -3.59
N VAL A 264 -41.75 -17.91 -3.18
CA VAL A 264 -41.97 -18.36 -1.80
C VAL A 264 -41.10 -19.59 -1.47
N TYR A 265 -40.99 -20.54 -2.40
CA TYR A 265 -40.13 -21.72 -2.22
C TYR A 265 -38.65 -21.33 -2.07
N TYR A 266 -38.13 -20.46 -2.94
CA TYR A 266 -36.76 -19.94 -2.84
C TYR A 266 -36.49 -19.14 -1.55
N ARG A 267 -37.47 -18.37 -1.07
CA ARG A 267 -37.37 -17.64 0.20
C ARG A 267 -37.40 -18.58 1.42
N SER A 268 -38.09 -19.71 1.32
CA SER A 268 -38.15 -20.74 2.37
C SER A 268 -36.91 -21.65 2.40
N ASP A 269 -36.24 -21.86 1.27
CA ASP A 269 -35.02 -22.68 1.20
C ASP A 269 -33.76 -21.87 1.51
N GLY A 270 -33.75 -20.56 1.19
CA GLY A 270 -32.72 -19.62 1.64
C GLY A 270 -32.67 -19.39 3.15
N SER A 271 -33.76 -19.68 3.87
CA SER A 271 -33.82 -19.61 5.33
C SER A 271 -33.40 -20.90 6.03
N ARG A 272 -33.24 -22.03 5.31
CA ARG A 272 -32.69 -23.28 5.87
C ARG A 272 -31.16 -23.39 5.75
N ARG A 273 -30.51 -22.59 4.90
CA ARG A 273 -29.03 -22.57 4.78
C ARG A 273 -28.32 -21.62 5.74
N LEU A 274 -29.03 -20.87 6.59
CA LEU A 274 -28.42 -19.92 7.53
C LEU A 274 -28.28 -20.42 8.98
N THR A 275 -28.65 -21.68 9.30
CA THR A 275 -28.55 -22.23 10.67
C THR A 275 -27.91 -23.62 10.75
N SER A 276 -26.91 -23.91 9.93
CA SER A 276 -26.10 -25.12 10.15
C SER A 276 -24.71 -24.99 9.54
N HIS A 277 -23.80 -24.31 10.24
CA HIS A 277 -22.39 -24.71 10.30
C HIS A 277 -21.62 -23.87 11.34
N HIS A 278 -21.68 -24.29 12.61
CA HIS A 278 -20.51 -24.32 13.51
C HIS A 278 -20.86 -25.03 14.83
N ASP A 279 -20.58 -26.32 14.85
CA ASP A 279 -19.92 -27.10 15.91
C ASP A 279 -19.61 -28.44 15.21
N GLY A 280 -18.38 -28.90 15.05
CA GLY A 280 -17.36 -29.08 16.07
C GLY A 280 -17.15 -30.58 16.25
N HIS A 281 -16.15 -31.11 15.54
CA HIS A 281 -15.43 -32.36 15.81
C HIS A 281 -15.98 -33.76 15.40
N ILE A 282 -15.15 -34.38 14.54
CA ILE A 282 -14.63 -35.76 14.60
C ILE A 282 -15.50 -36.90 14.03
N LEU A 283 -14.91 -37.52 12.99
CA LEU A 283 -15.11 -38.86 12.46
C LEU A 283 -15.57 -39.91 13.49
N SER A 284 -16.60 -40.66 13.13
CA SER A 284 -16.62 -42.10 13.39
C SER A 284 -17.52 -42.79 12.37
N ASP A 285 -16.85 -43.41 11.41
CA ASP A 285 -17.35 -44.50 10.60
C ASP A 285 -17.62 -45.71 11.51
N SER A 286 -18.70 -46.44 11.23
CA SER A 286 -18.94 -47.88 11.49
C SER A 286 -20.37 -48.19 11.95
N LEU A 287 -21.10 -48.82 11.04
CA LEU A 287 -22.17 -49.76 11.38
C LEU A 287 -21.56 -51.15 11.61
N GLU A 288 -22.23 -51.88 12.50
CA GLU A 288 -22.29 -53.33 12.64
C GLU A 288 -21.15 -54.09 13.36
N ASP A 289 -21.54 -54.43 14.60
CA ASP A 289 -21.17 -55.54 15.46
C ASP A 289 -21.14 -56.92 14.78
N LYS A 290 -20.03 -57.67 14.96
CA LYS A 290 -20.08 -59.12 15.22
C LYS A 290 -18.76 -59.72 15.75
N SER A 291 -18.83 -60.08 17.04
CA SER A 291 -18.41 -61.36 17.66
C SER A 291 -16.95 -61.83 17.69
N ALA A 292 -16.42 -61.95 18.93
CA ALA A 292 -15.57 -62.98 19.56
C ALA A 292 -14.18 -63.30 18.92
N ASP A 293 -13.07 -63.51 19.64
CA ASP A 293 -12.85 -64.27 20.87
C ASP A 293 -11.39 -64.03 21.37
N GLY A 294 -11.10 -64.28 22.65
CA GLY A 294 -9.86 -64.96 23.04
C GLY A 294 -8.52 -64.23 23.27
N SER A 295 -8.26 -63.92 24.55
CA SER A 295 -6.99 -64.11 25.29
C SER A 295 -5.88 -63.03 25.30
N TYR A 296 -5.59 -62.60 26.53
CA TYR A 296 -4.34 -61.95 26.96
C TYR A 296 -3.28 -63.02 27.25
N SER A 297 -2.01 -62.74 26.89
CA SER A 297 -0.84 -63.21 27.64
C SER A 297 0.40 -62.37 27.36
N LEU A 298 1.19 -62.23 28.43
CA LEU A 298 2.38 -61.44 28.71
C LEU A 298 3.66 -61.82 27.94
N GLU A 299 4.62 -60.88 27.99
CA GLU A 299 6.09 -61.06 28.02
C GLU A 299 6.77 -61.82 26.86
N ASP A 300 7.68 -61.16 26.13
CA ASP A 300 9.12 -61.22 26.44
C ASP A 300 10.00 -60.39 25.48
N ARG A 301 11.16 -59.97 26.00
CA ARG A 301 12.41 -59.57 25.31
C ARG A 301 12.62 -58.15 24.74
N GLN A 302 12.91 -57.27 25.70
CA GLN A 302 14.11 -56.43 25.84
C GLN A 302 15.37 -56.81 25.00
N LYS A 303 16.02 -55.78 24.41
CA LYS A 303 17.47 -55.50 24.16
C LYS A 303 17.60 -54.71 22.84
N ASN A 304 18.24 -53.54 22.70
CA ASN A 304 19.32 -52.84 23.39
C ASN A 304 19.17 -51.34 22.99
N SER A 305 19.14 -50.36 23.91
CA SER A 305 20.30 -49.59 24.43
C SER A 305 21.20 -48.99 23.32
N GLU A 306 21.68 -47.76 23.31
CA GLU A 306 21.62 -46.58 24.17
C GLU A 306 22.43 -45.52 23.39
N SER A 307 21.97 -44.27 23.37
CA SER A 307 22.87 -43.10 23.39
C SER A 307 23.44 -43.04 24.83
N PRO A 308 24.65 -42.53 25.16
CA PRO A 308 24.91 -41.08 25.06
C PRO A 308 26.37 -40.54 25.09
N LYS A 309 26.46 -39.23 24.86
CA LYS A 309 27.25 -38.19 25.57
C LYS A 309 28.74 -37.93 25.21
N ASP A 310 28.93 -36.68 24.77
CA ASP A 310 30.05 -35.76 25.11
C ASP A 310 30.33 -35.71 26.64
N PRO A 311 31.57 -35.40 27.08
CA PRO A 311 31.90 -33.99 27.38
C PRO A 311 33.38 -33.53 27.25
N ASP A 312 33.52 -32.25 26.90
CA ASP A 312 34.42 -31.19 27.39
C ASP A 312 35.96 -31.37 27.57
N LYS A 313 36.63 -30.29 27.10
CA LYS A 313 37.68 -29.46 27.73
C LYS A 313 39.19 -29.61 27.40
N ASP A 314 39.70 -28.43 27.02
CA ASP A 314 40.96 -27.75 27.40
C ASP A 314 42.31 -28.12 26.76
N SER A 315 43.09 -27.03 26.57
CA SER A 315 44.54 -26.85 26.29
C SER A 315 44.91 -26.59 24.81
N ALA A 316 45.31 -25.38 24.39
CA ALA A 316 46.43 -24.49 24.75
C ALA A 316 47.60 -24.60 23.72
N GLU A 317 48.04 -23.42 23.28
CA GLU A 317 49.39 -23.07 22.76
C GLU A 317 49.98 -23.86 21.59
N SER A 318 50.06 -23.23 20.42
CA SER A 318 51.31 -22.75 19.76
C SER A 318 51.00 -22.08 18.42
#